data_AF-A0A967GN01-F1
#
_entry.id   AF-A0A967GN01-F1
#
_cell.length_a   1.000
_cell.length_b   1.000
_cell.length_c   1.000
_cell.angle_alpha   90.00
_cell.angle_beta   90.00
_cell.angle_gamma   90.00
#
_symmetry.space_group_name_H-M   'P 1'
#
loop_
_entity.id
_entity.type
_entity.pdbx_description
1 polymer ?
#
loop_
_entity_poly.entity_id
_entity_poly.type
_entity_poly.pdbx_seq_one_letter_code
_entity_poly.pdbx_strand_id
1 'polypeptide(L)' 'MPGVSRDARFVLPSALYRAEQVRELDRIAIEDNGIPGATLMERAGIAAFEELVGRWPEARRIAVVCGPGNN' A
#
# COMPACT_ATOMS: atom_id res chain seq x y z
N MET A 1 -12.41 24.59 -2.23
CA MET A 1 -12.07 23.63 -3.30
C MET A 1 -10.96 24.21 -4.15
N PRO A 2 -9.73 23.70 -4.03
CA PRO A 2 -8.83 23.65 -5.18
C PRO A 2 -8.34 22.22 -5.40
N GLY A 3 -8.33 21.83 -6.67
CA GLY A 3 -7.99 20.49 -7.13
C GLY A 3 -6.54 20.13 -6.85
N VAL A 4 -6.35 18.91 -6.34
CA VAL A 4 -5.06 18.23 -6.35
C VAL A 4 -4.73 17.92 -7.81
N SER A 5 -3.79 18.68 -8.34
CA SER A 5 -3.14 18.46 -9.63
C SER A 5 -2.63 17.02 -9.74
N ARG A 6 -3.21 16.23 -10.65
CA ARG A 6 -2.86 14.83 -10.94
C ARG A 6 -1.66 14.69 -11.91
N ASP A 7 -0.74 15.65 -11.93
CA ASP A 7 0.40 15.64 -12.85
C ASP A 7 1.76 15.51 -12.14
N ALA A 8 1.83 14.70 -11.07
CA ALA A 8 3.08 14.03 -10.73
C ALA A 8 3.13 12.73 -11.53
N ARG A 9 3.62 12.77 -12.77
CA ARG A 9 4.14 11.56 -13.43
C ARG A 9 5.28 11.04 -12.57
N PHE A 10 4.96 10.19 -11.60
CA PHE A 10 5.97 9.39 -10.91
C PHE A 10 6.68 8.58 -11.98
N VAL A 11 7.94 8.91 -12.25
CA VAL A 11 8.83 8.00 -12.95
C VAL A 11 8.98 6.81 -12.02
N LEU A 12 8.19 5.77 -12.26
CA LEU A 12 8.28 4.54 -11.48
C LEU A 12 9.66 3.94 -11.74
N PRO A 13 10.35 3.43 -10.71
CA PRO A 13 11.59 2.70 -10.90
C PRO A 13 11.38 1.60 -11.94
N SER A 14 12.28 1.52 -12.92
CA SER A 14 12.25 0.44 -13.91
C SER A 14 12.54 -0.92 -13.27
N ALA A 15 13.20 -0.94 -12.12
CA ALA A 15 13.43 -2.12 -11.32
C ALA A 15 12.26 -2.37 -10.35
N LEU A 16 11.55 -3.48 -10.55
CA LEU A 16 10.53 -3.97 -9.63
C LEU A 16 11.13 -5.02 -8.69
N TYR A 17 10.64 -5.06 -7.46
CA TYR A 17 10.98 -6.12 -6.51
C TYR A 17 10.24 -7.41 -6.84
N ARG A 18 10.94 -8.53 -6.74
CA ARG A 18 10.36 -9.87 -6.71
C ARG A 18 9.64 -10.07 -5.37
N ALA A 19 8.67 -10.99 -5.34
CA ALA A 19 7.96 -11.33 -4.12
C ALA A 19 8.88 -11.75 -2.97
N GLU A 20 9.97 -12.47 -3.26
CA GLU A 20 10.99 -12.83 -2.26
C GLU A 20 11.71 -11.61 -1.69
N GLN A 21 11.97 -10.60 -2.51
CA GLN A 21 12.65 -9.37 -2.08
C GLN A 21 11.74 -8.53 -1.19
N VAL A 22 10.44 -8.47 -1.50
CA VAL A 22 9.46 -7.77 -0.64
C VAL A 22 9.35 -8.45 0.72
N ARG A 23 9.30 -9.79 0.77
CA ARG A 23 9.29 -10.52 2.04
C ARG A 23 10.54 -10.26 2.87
N GLU A 24 11.70 -10.15 2.22
CA GLU A 24 12.94 -9.81 2.93
C GLU A 24 12.93 -8.38 3.46
N LEU A 25 12.32 -7.42 2.74
CA LEU A 25 12.12 -6.06 3.25
C LEU A 25 11.23 -6.05 4.50
N ASP A 26 10.13 -6.81 4.48
CA ASP A 26 9.27 -6.95 5.66
C ASP A 26 10.02 -7.57 6.84
N ARG A 27 10.83 -8.61 6.60
CA ARG A 27 11.67 -9.24 7.62
C ARG A 27 12.64 -8.23 8.22
N ILE A 28 13.38 -7.48 7.40
CA ILE A 28 14.32 -6.44 7.86
C ILE A 28 13.59 -5.37 8.67
N ALA A 29 12.42 -4.92 8.23
CA ALA A 29 11.63 -3.92 8.96
C ALA A 29 11.19 -4.44 10.34
N ILE A 30 10.78 -5.71 10.42
CA ILE A 30 10.28 -6.32 11.64
C ILE A 30 11.40 -6.70 12.60
N GLU A 31 12.36 -7.49 12.13
CA GLU A 31 13.39 -8.10 12.95
C GLU A 31 14.54 -7.14 13.23
N ASP A 32 15.03 -6.45 12.20
CA ASP A 32 16.24 -5.64 12.31
C ASP A 32 15.92 -4.20 12.77
N ASN A 33 14.71 -3.70 12.47
CA ASN A 33 14.26 -2.34 12.83
C ASN A 33 13.16 -2.31 13.90
N GLY A 34 12.70 -3.48 14.37
CA GLY A 34 11.71 -3.58 15.45
C GLY A 34 10.32 -3.03 15.12
N ILE A 35 9.98 -2.85 13.85
CA ILE A 35 8.67 -2.36 13.44
C ILE A 35 7.67 -3.52 13.51
N PRO A 36 6.61 -3.46 14.33
CA PRO A 36 5.64 -4.54 14.39
C PRO A 36 5.00 -4.80 13.02
N GLY A 37 4.87 -6.08 12.62
CA GLY A 37 4.24 -6.44 11.35
C GLY A 37 2.81 -5.90 11.20
N ALA A 38 2.07 -5.78 12.30
CA ALA A 38 0.75 -5.14 12.31
C ALA A 38 0.79 -3.67 11.87
N THR A 39 1.84 -2.93 12.26
CA THR A 39 2.04 -1.53 11.84
C THR A 39 2.33 -1.43 10.35
N LEU A 40 3.07 -2.39 9.77
CA LEU A 40 3.29 -2.46 8.32
C LEU A 40 1.96 -2.70 7.58
N MET A 41 1.16 -3.66 8.05
CA MET A 41 -0.16 -3.96 7.48
C MET A 41 -1.13 -2.78 7.58
N GLU A 42 -1.15 -2.06 8.71
CA GLU A 42 -1.99 -0.87 8.89
C GLU A 42 -1.62 0.22 7.87
N ARG A 43 -0.33 0.50 7.70
CA ARG A 43 0.16 1.47 6.71
C ARG A 43 -0.19 1.06 5.28
N ALA A 44 -0.05 -0.23 4.94
CA ALA A 44 -0.44 -0.75 3.64
C ALA A 44 -1.94 -0.58 3.40
N GLY A 45 -2.77 -0.85 4.40
CA GLY A 45 -4.22 -0.66 4.35
C GLY A 45 -4.63 0.80 4.14
N ILE A 46 -4.00 1.73 4.87
CA ILE A 46 -4.24 3.17 4.71
C ILE A 46 -3.90 3.61 3.29
N ALA A 47 -2.71 3.26 2.79
CA ALA A 47 -2.30 3.63 1.43
C ALA A 47 -3.24 3.07 0.35
N ALA A 48 -3.67 1.81 0.49
CA ALA A 48 -4.63 1.20 -0.42
C ALA A 48 -6.00 1.90 -0.38
N PHE A 49 -6.45 2.29 0.81
CA PHE A 49 -7.71 3.00 0.98
C PHE A 49 -7.67 4.42 0.43
N GLU A 50 -6.57 5.15 0.65
CA GLU A 50 -6.35 6.49 0.08
C GLU A 50 -6.39 6.45 -1.45
N GLU A 51 -5.73 5.48 -2.07
CA GLU A 51 -5.78 5.29 -3.53
C GLU A 51 -7.20 4.92 -4.01
N LEU A 52 -7.90 4.05 -3.28
CA LEU A 52 -9.29 3.68 -3.60
C LEU A 52 -10.21 4.91 -3.58
N VAL A 53 -10.17 5.71 -2.51
CA VAL A 53 -11.00 6.92 -2.38
C VAL A 53 -10.61 7.95 -3.44
N GLY A 54 -9.31 8.11 -3.70
CA GLY A 54 -8.82 8.99 -4.75
C GLY A 54 -9.32 8.57 -6.12
N ARG A 55 -9.33 7.29 -6.44
CA ARG A 55 -9.71 6.76 -7.75
C ARG A 55 -11.22 6.66 -7.96
N TRP A 56 -12.00 6.43 -6.91
CA TRP A 56 -13.46 6.32 -6.95
C TRP A 56 -14.13 7.19 -5.87
N PRO A 57 -14.11 8.52 -6.00
CA PRO A 57 -14.62 9.43 -4.97
C PRO A 57 -16.13 9.32 -4.72
N GLU A 58 -16.90 8.86 -5.71
CA GLU A 58 -18.36 8.71 -5.62
C GLU A 58 -18.79 7.30 -5.16
N ALA A 59 -17.86 6.42 -4.81
CA ALA A 59 -18.18 5.07 -4.34
C ALA A 59 -18.94 5.14 -3.00
N ARG A 60 -20.18 4.63 -3.00
CA ARG A 60 -21.04 4.60 -1.79
C ARG A 60 -21.07 3.24 -1.08
N ARG A 61 -20.58 2.20 -1.75
CA ARG A 61 -20.56 0.82 -1.24
C ARG A 61 -19.24 0.19 -1.65
N ILE A 62 -18.54 -0.37 -0.68
CA ILE A 62 -17.25 -1.04 -0.85
C ILE A 62 -17.42 -2.46 -0.34
N ALA A 63 -17.02 -3.44 -1.15
CA ALA A 63 -16.89 -4.83 -0.73
C ALA A 63 -15.40 -5.14 -0.55
N VAL A 64 -15.04 -5.71 0.60
CA VAL A 64 -13.67 -6.16 0.90
C VAL A 64 -13.66 -7.68 0.87
N VAL A 65 -12.80 -8.26 0.04
CA VAL A 65 -12.64 -9.72 -0.09
C VAL A 65 -11.25 -10.08 0.38
N CYS A 66 -11.16 -10.77 1.53
CA CYS A 66 -9.88 -11.14 2.13
C CYS A 66 -9.56 -12.61 1.88
N GLY A 67 -8.32 -12.90 1.49
CA GLY A 67 -7.76 -14.25 1.48
C GLY A 67 -7.26 -14.67 2.87
N PRO A 68 -6.77 -15.92 3.02
CA PRO A 68 -6.28 -16.44 4.30
C PRO A 68 -4.85 -16.00 4.67
N GLY A 69 -4.16 -15.27 3.78
CA GLY A 69 -2.79 -14.82 3.99
C GLY A 69 -2.69 -13.33 4.29
N ASN A 70 -1.45 -12.83 4.39
CA ASN A 70 -1.15 -11.43 4.71
C ASN A 70 -1.27 -10.46 3.51
N ASN A 71 -1.75 -10.93 2.35
CA ASN A 71 -1.70 -10.28 1.02
C ASN A 71 -1.17 -8.83 0.98
#